data_AF-R0C9J1-F1
#
_entry.id   AF-R0C9J1-F1
#
_cell.length_a   1.000
_cell.length_b   1.000
_cell.length_c   1.000
_cell.angle_alpha   90.00
_cell.angle_beta   90.00
_cell.angle_gamma   90.00
#
_symmetry.space_group_name_H-M   'P 1'
#
loop_
_entity.id
_entity.type
_entity.pdbx_description
1 polymer ?
#
loop_
_entity_poly.entity_id
_entity_poly.type
_entity_poly.pdbx_seq_one_letter_code
_entity_poly.pdbx_strand_id
1 'polypeptide(L)'
;MQDGKKHRLSQLMVNELLDDIDSQFKDMSVLQKEGKKQEAEVMWADLKCMLSNYRHDFSFEKNRHENFVKTCLPAPGCILAENEKIILRAFSDRDYDDYMGVAYECFCMKYAFKEREFVKEFWESCFEDISAYYAIIKKNTKEFLGYCAIKDLTALYWEVAIELFEKYRYHGYGYEALSLMFDKLYVLTGKKVFRSRVDSDNYPSQALMKKLGAMPNGVSEILLHGETLEKFVKDNLNLIDDNLRVLAHEFCVEPEMLLGRVLEYRIEWSDK
;
A
#
# COMPACT_ATOMS: atom_id res chain seq x y z
N MET A 1 6.78 -18.37 18.91
CA MET A 1 7.61 -18.47 17.69
C MET A 1 6.77 -18.26 16.43
N GLN A 2 6.05 -17.14 16.30
CA GLN A 2 5.24 -16.82 15.10
C GLN A 2 5.50 -15.42 14.52
N ASP A 3 6.21 -14.52 15.24
CA ASP A 3 6.48 -13.15 14.76
C ASP A 3 7.48 -13.05 13.60
N GLY A 4 8.39 -14.01 13.45
CA GLY A 4 9.47 -13.94 12.47
C GLY A 4 9.11 -14.24 11.01
N LYS A 5 7.83 -14.51 10.70
CA LYS A 5 7.37 -14.88 9.34
C LYS A 5 6.55 -13.80 8.62
N LYS A 6 6.15 -12.73 9.32
CA LYS A 6 5.32 -11.68 8.75
C LYS A 6 6.18 -10.75 7.90
N HIS A 7 5.81 -10.52 6.64
CA HIS A 7 6.55 -9.69 5.67
C HIS A 7 7.89 -10.25 5.22
N ARG A 8 8.07 -11.59 5.20
CA ARG A 8 9.34 -12.17 4.72
C ARG A 8 9.54 -11.89 3.24
N LEU A 9 8.48 -12.03 2.43
CA LEU A 9 8.58 -11.72 1.00
C LEU A 9 8.78 -10.23 0.80
N SER A 10 8.04 -9.38 1.51
CA SER A 10 8.19 -7.92 1.41
C SER A 10 9.58 -7.44 1.84
N GLN A 11 10.18 -8.04 2.87
CA GLN A 11 11.56 -7.74 3.27
C GLN A 11 12.58 -8.19 2.22
N LEU A 12 12.38 -9.36 1.60
CA LEU A 12 13.26 -9.82 0.52
C LEU A 12 13.18 -8.89 -0.69
N MET A 13 11.98 -8.42 -1.06
CA MET A 13 11.82 -7.44 -2.14
C MET A 13 12.56 -6.13 -1.84
N VAL A 14 12.46 -5.63 -0.60
CA VAL A 14 13.20 -4.43 -0.16
C VAL A 14 14.72 -4.65 -0.26
N ASN A 15 15.22 -5.80 0.18
CA ASN A 15 16.65 -6.07 0.14
C ASN A 15 17.16 -6.17 -1.30
N GLU A 16 16.43 -6.84 -2.18
CA GLU A 16 16.78 -6.94 -3.60
C GLU A 16 16.87 -5.55 -4.25
N LEU A 17 15.90 -4.68 -3.94
CA LEU A 17 15.92 -3.29 -4.39
C LEU A 17 17.17 -2.54 -3.90
N LEU A 18 17.50 -2.66 -2.62
CA LEU A 18 18.67 -1.97 -2.05
C LEU A 18 19.99 -2.49 -2.65
N ASP A 19 20.08 -3.79 -2.89
CA ASP A 19 21.24 -4.42 -3.50
C ASP A 19 21.42 -3.98 -4.97
N ASP A 20 20.33 -3.86 -5.73
CA ASP A 20 20.34 -3.33 -7.11
C ASP A 20 20.83 -1.87 -7.14
N ILE A 21 20.30 -1.01 -6.26
CA ILE A 21 20.73 0.38 -6.13
C ILE A 21 22.23 0.47 -5.77
N ASP A 22 22.70 -0.30 -4.79
CA ASP A 22 24.11 -0.28 -4.38
C ASP A 22 25.04 -0.79 -5.50
N SER A 23 24.61 -1.78 -6.27
CA SER A 23 25.33 -2.27 -7.44
C SER A 23 25.50 -1.18 -8.50
N GLN A 24 24.41 -0.48 -8.84
CA GLN A 24 24.45 0.61 -9.84
C GLN A 24 25.37 1.75 -9.38
N PHE A 25 25.37 2.11 -8.10
CA PHE A 25 26.30 3.11 -7.57
C PHE A 25 27.77 2.67 -7.67
N LYS A 26 28.08 1.39 -7.44
CA LYS A 26 29.44 0.85 -7.59
C LYS A 26 29.89 0.92 -9.05
N ASP A 27 29.04 0.51 -9.98
CA ASP A 27 29.34 0.56 -11.42
C ASP A 27 29.53 2.00 -11.90
N MET A 28 28.73 2.94 -11.37
CA MET A 28 28.88 4.38 -11.66
C MET A 28 30.26 4.87 -11.21
N SER A 29 30.70 4.47 -10.02
CA SER A 29 32.02 4.82 -9.49
C SER A 29 33.16 4.27 -10.36
N VAL A 30 33.00 3.06 -10.91
CA VAL A 30 33.98 2.47 -11.82
C VAL A 30 34.06 3.26 -13.14
N LEU A 31 32.92 3.52 -13.79
CA LEU A 31 32.88 4.30 -15.04
C LEU A 31 33.51 5.69 -14.89
N GLN A 32 33.28 6.35 -13.75
CA GLN A 32 33.90 7.64 -13.44
C GLN A 32 35.43 7.53 -13.32
N LYS A 33 35.95 6.48 -12.68
CA LYS A 33 37.40 6.21 -12.57
C LYS A 33 38.02 5.90 -13.92
N GLU A 34 37.28 5.25 -14.83
CA GLU A 34 37.71 4.94 -16.19
C GLU A 34 37.61 6.14 -17.17
N GLY A 35 37.11 7.29 -16.71
CA GLY A 35 36.94 8.49 -17.55
C GLY A 35 35.73 8.44 -18.48
N LYS A 36 34.87 7.42 -18.37
CA LYS A 36 33.65 7.22 -19.17
C LYS A 36 32.48 8.06 -18.65
N LYS A 37 32.65 9.39 -18.68
CA LYS A 37 31.70 10.33 -18.08
C LYS A 37 30.29 10.24 -18.66
N GLN A 38 30.18 10.07 -19.98
CA GLN A 38 28.88 10.06 -20.66
C GLN A 38 28.05 8.80 -20.32
N GLU A 39 28.70 7.64 -20.17
CA GLU A 39 28.05 6.40 -19.73
C GLU A 39 27.58 6.50 -18.27
N ALA A 40 28.40 7.10 -17.40
CA ALA A 40 28.02 7.35 -16.01
C ALA A 40 26.84 8.34 -15.88
N GLU A 41 26.72 9.32 -16.79
CA GLU A 41 25.59 10.26 -16.82
C GLU A 41 24.28 9.60 -17.26
N VAL A 42 24.32 8.71 -18.25
CA VAL A 42 23.15 7.93 -18.66
C VAL A 42 22.67 7.04 -17.51
N MET A 43 23.59 6.30 -16.88
CA MET A 43 23.26 5.43 -15.74
C MET A 43 22.71 6.23 -14.55
N TRP A 44 23.21 7.45 -14.31
CA TRP A 44 22.64 8.33 -13.31
C TRP A 44 21.20 8.77 -13.63
N ALA A 45 20.91 9.03 -14.91
CA ALA A 45 19.55 9.38 -15.36
C ALA A 45 18.59 8.20 -15.19
N ASP A 46 19.05 6.98 -15.51
CA ASP A 46 18.27 5.74 -15.35
C ASP A 46 18.01 5.44 -13.87
N LEU A 47 19.03 5.51 -13.02
CA LEU A 47 18.87 5.35 -11.57
C LEU A 47 17.92 6.40 -10.98
N LYS A 48 18.01 7.65 -11.45
CA LYS A 48 17.04 8.69 -11.06
C LYS A 48 15.63 8.38 -11.51
N CYS A 49 15.45 7.86 -12.72
CA CYS A 49 14.14 7.45 -13.24
C CYS A 49 13.57 6.31 -12.40
N MET A 50 14.39 5.29 -12.11
CA MET A 50 14.04 4.17 -11.26
C MET A 50 13.63 4.60 -9.84
N LEU A 51 14.46 5.44 -9.18
CA LEU A 51 14.13 6.00 -7.87
C LEU A 51 12.88 6.89 -7.89
N SER A 52 12.63 7.59 -9.00
CA SER A 52 11.41 8.39 -9.18
C SER A 52 10.19 7.50 -9.36
N ASN A 53 10.32 6.37 -10.08
CA ASN A 53 9.27 5.38 -10.21
C ASN A 53 8.96 4.73 -8.86
N TYR A 54 9.95 4.39 -8.04
CA TYR A 54 9.67 3.92 -6.67
C TYR A 54 8.94 4.97 -5.84
N ARG A 55 9.34 6.25 -5.91
CA ARG A 55 8.56 7.34 -5.30
C ARG A 55 7.15 7.41 -5.88
N HIS A 56 6.94 7.06 -7.15
CA HIS A 56 5.64 6.98 -7.83
C HIS A 56 4.81 5.74 -7.47
N ASP A 57 5.42 4.60 -7.19
CA ASP A 57 4.70 3.42 -6.68
C ASP A 57 4.25 3.64 -5.23
N PHE A 58 5.01 4.45 -4.48
CA PHE A 58 4.56 5.07 -3.23
C PHE A 58 3.62 6.29 -3.43
N SER A 59 3.51 6.84 -4.65
CA SER A 59 2.61 7.94 -5.02
C SER A 59 1.81 7.64 -6.31
N PHE A 60 0.94 6.64 -6.19
CA PHE A 60 -0.13 6.19 -7.09
C PHE A 60 -0.08 6.57 -8.59
N GLU A 61 -0.09 5.55 -9.47
CA GLU A 61 -0.29 5.68 -10.92
C GLU A 61 -1.41 6.67 -11.26
N LYS A 62 -1.04 7.82 -11.80
CA LYS A 62 -1.97 8.88 -12.22
C LYS A 62 -2.63 8.53 -13.56
N ASN A 63 -3.38 7.44 -13.61
CA ASN A 63 -4.30 7.17 -14.71
C ASN A 63 -5.59 7.97 -14.48
N ARG A 64 -5.50 9.28 -14.76
CA ARG A 64 -6.60 10.24 -14.56
C ARG A 64 -7.73 9.95 -15.54
N HIS A 65 -8.80 9.34 -15.07
CA HIS A 65 -9.96 9.03 -15.90
C HIS A 65 -11.27 9.64 -15.38
N GLU A 66 -11.32 10.14 -14.15
CA GLU A 66 -12.54 10.76 -13.58
C GLU A 66 -12.24 12.15 -12.99
N ASN A 67 -13.04 13.16 -13.39
CA ASN A 67 -13.10 14.46 -12.69
C ASN A 67 -13.89 14.30 -11.39
N PHE A 68 -13.32 13.63 -10.40
CA PHE A 68 -13.96 13.52 -9.09
C PHE A 68 -13.83 14.83 -8.31
N VAL A 69 -14.93 15.29 -7.73
CA VAL A 69 -14.96 16.52 -6.91
C VAL A 69 -14.90 16.14 -5.43
N LYS A 70 -13.70 16.27 -4.83
CA LYS A 70 -13.43 15.89 -3.42
C LYS A 70 -14.30 16.64 -2.40
N THR A 71 -14.88 17.79 -2.73
CA THR A 71 -15.69 18.59 -1.81
C THR A 71 -16.99 17.91 -1.34
N CYS A 72 -17.42 16.82 -1.99
CA CYS A 72 -18.51 15.98 -1.47
C CYS A 72 -18.10 15.11 -0.27
N LEU A 73 -16.80 14.96 -0.02
CA LEU A 73 -16.25 14.27 1.15
C LEU A 73 -16.08 15.25 2.33
N PRO A 74 -16.05 14.74 3.58
CA PRO A 74 -15.90 15.59 4.75
C PRO A 74 -14.59 16.39 4.73
N ALA A 75 -14.65 17.63 5.21
CA ALA A 75 -13.47 18.46 5.45
C ALA A 75 -12.58 17.84 6.56
N PRO A 76 -11.28 18.22 6.63
CA PRO A 76 -10.37 17.75 7.68
C PRO A 76 -10.97 17.87 9.09
N GLY A 77 -10.90 16.80 9.87
CA GLY A 77 -11.47 16.76 11.23
C GLY A 77 -12.97 16.49 11.31
N CYS A 78 -13.71 16.54 10.20
CA CYS A 78 -15.14 16.20 10.17
C CYS A 78 -15.38 14.69 10.12
N ILE A 79 -16.50 14.25 10.69
CA ILE A 79 -16.91 12.84 10.69
C ILE A 79 -17.41 12.45 9.30
N LEU A 80 -16.89 11.35 8.77
CA LEU A 80 -17.43 10.66 7.60
C LEU A 80 -18.68 9.88 8.00
N ALA A 81 -18.52 8.99 8.97
CA ALA A 81 -19.56 8.10 9.45
C ALA A 81 -19.22 7.59 10.86
N GLU A 82 -20.23 7.09 11.57
CA GLU A 82 -20.05 6.42 12.85
C GLU A 82 -21.07 5.30 13.02
N ASN A 83 -20.75 4.33 13.88
CA ASN A 83 -21.68 3.30 14.33
C ASN A 83 -21.50 3.05 15.83
N GLU A 84 -21.95 1.92 16.37
CA GLU A 84 -21.85 1.63 17.81
C GLU A 84 -20.41 1.42 18.30
N LYS A 85 -19.47 1.03 17.43
CA LYS A 85 -18.10 0.68 17.82
C LYS A 85 -17.09 1.75 17.47
N ILE A 86 -17.22 2.36 16.31
CA ILE A 86 -16.20 3.24 15.75
C ILE A 86 -16.77 4.54 15.17
N ILE A 87 -15.89 5.52 15.04
CA ILE A 87 -16.07 6.77 14.31
C ILE A 87 -15.01 6.81 13.23
N LEU A 88 -15.42 7.07 11.99
CA LEU A 88 -14.54 7.41 10.88
C LEU A 88 -14.52 8.92 10.72
N ARG A 89 -13.33 9.50 10.78
CA ARG A 89 -13.17 10.96 10.71
C ARG A 89 -12.05 11.31 9.76
N ALA A 90 -12.30 12.28 8.88
CA ALA A 90 -11.28 12.81 8.00
C ALA A 90 -10.04 13.25 8.81
N PHE A 91 -8.86 12.89 8.31
CA PHE A 91 -7.57 13.27 8.88
C PHE A 91 -7.48 14.79 9.08
N SER A 92 -6.70 15.18 10.08
CA SER A 92 -6.34 16.56 10.39
C SER A 92 -4.97 16.56 11.08
N ASP A 93 -4.40 17.74 11.31
CA ASP A 93 -3.08 17.90 11.95
C ASP A 93 -2.93 17.13 13.27
N ARG A 94 -4.02 16.92 14.02
CA ARG A 94 -4.01 16.17 15.29
C ARG A 94 -3.73 14.68 15.16
N ASP A 95 -3.81 14.13 13.94
CA ASP A 95 -3.62 12.71 13.67
C ASP A 95 -2.15 12.37 13.41
N TYR A 96 -1.26 13.36 13.33
CA TYR A 96 0.13 13.18 12.93
C TYR A 96 0.85 12.11 13.77
N ASP A 97 0.88 12.26 15.09
CA ASP A 97 1.63 11.36 15.97
C ASP A 97 1.09 9.92 15.93
N ASP A 98 -0.24 9.77 15.95
CA ASP A 98 -0.90 8.47 15.90
C ASP A 98 -0.70 7.78 14.54
N TYR A 99 -0.81 8.53 13.44
CA TYR A 99 -0.57 8.03 12.08
C TYR A 99 0.88 7.59 11.91
N MET A 100 1.84 8.42 12.35
CA MET A 100 3.27 8.06 12.31
C MET A 100 3.56 6.83 13.16
N GLY A 101 2.89 6.67 14.29
CA GLY A 101 2.98 5.47 15.13
C GLY A 101 2.53 4.20 14.40
N VAL A 102 1.35 4.23 13.76
CA VAL A 102 0.83 3.08 12.99
C VAL A 102 1.69 2.79 11.77
N ALA A 103 2.05 3.82 11.01
CA ALA A 103 2.89 3.70 9.84
C ALA A 103 4.25 3.09 10.21
N TYR A 104 4.90 3.60 11.27
CA TYR A 104 6.14 3.02 11.77
C TYR A 104 5.96 1.57 12.22
N GLU A 105 4.81 1.16 12.78
CA GLU A 105 4.58 -0.23 13.17
C GLU A 105 4.36 -1.16 11.96
N CYS A 106 3.65 -0.70 10.93
CA CYS A 106 3.25 -1.52 9.77
C CYS A 106 4.28 -1.55 8.65
N PHE A 107 5.08 -0.49 8.47
CA PHE A 107 5.96 -0.36 7.31
C PHE A 107 7.19 -1.28 7.37
N CYS A 108 7.57 -1.91 6.26
CA CYS A 108 8.71 -2.83 6.22
C CYS A 108 10.06 -2.09 6.34
N MET A 109 10.17 -0.85 5.83
CA MET A 109 11.41 -0.06 5.83
C MET A 109 11.48 0.93 6.99
N LYS A 110 11.67 0.44 8.22
CA LYS A 110 11.71 1.28 9.44
C LYS A 110 12.75 2.40 9.37
N TYR A 111 13.87 2.19 8.66
CA TYR A 111 14.94 3.18 8.54
C TYR A 111 14.52 4.43 7.76
N ALA A 112 13.54 4.34 6.84
CA ALA A 112 13.05 5.49 6.08
C ALA A 112 12.47 6.59 6.98
N PHE A 113 11.93 6.23 8.16
CA PHE A 113 11.40 7.18 9.14
C PHE A 113 12.48 8.03 9.85
N LYS A 114 13.77 7.78 9.58
CA LYS A 114 14.86 8.67 10.02
C LYS A 114 15.05 9.86 9.09
N GLU A 115 14.61 9.73 7.83
CA GLU A 115 14.72 10.76 6.81
C GLU A 115 13.54 11.74 6.93
N ARG A 116 13.83 13.00 7.27
CA ARG A 116 12.80 13.99 7.57
C ARG A 116 11.93 14.30 6.37
N GLU A 117 12.54 14.39 5.19
CA GLU A 117 11.85 14.63 3.93
C GLU A 117 10.88 13.49 3.60
N PHE A 118 11.29 12.23 3.80
CA PHE A 118 10.41 11.08 3.64
C PHE A 118 9.21 11.15 4.59
N VAL A 119 9.45 11.37 5.88
CA VAL A 119 8.37 11.47 6.89
C VAL A 119 7.39 12.61 6.55
N LYS A 120 7.93 13.75 6.11
CA LYS A 120 7.13 14.90 5.69
C LYS A 120 6.26 14.56 4.48
N GLU A 121 6.83 14.03 3.41
CA GLU A 121 6.09 13.65 2.19
C GLU A 121 5.05 12.57 2.47
N PHE A 122 5.39 11.59 3.31
CA PHE A 122 4.49 10.52 3.71
C PHE A 122 3.26 11.07 4.46
N TRP A 123 3.44 12.10 5.30
CA TRP A 123 2.33 12.80 5.95
C TRP A 123 1.53 13.69 4.99
N GLU A 124 2.20 14.50 4.18
CA GLU A 124 1.56 15.43 3.25
C GLU A 124 0.72 14.70 2.20
N SER A 125 1.11 13.48 1.81
CA SER A 125 0.35 12.62 0.88
C SER A 125 -1.08 12.32 1.35
N CYS A 126 -1.33 12.31 2.66
CA CYS A 126 -2.65 12.08 3.24
C CYS A 126 -3.67 13.18 2.91
N PHE A 127 -3.19 14.36 2.49
CA PHE A 127 -4.01 15.55 2.24
C PHE A 127 -4.09 15.93 0.76
N GLU A 128 -3.44 15.19 -0.13
CA GLU A 128 -3.52 15.42 -1.58
C GLU A 128 -4.97 15.40 -2.08
N ASP A 129 -5.27 16.21 -3.10
CA ASP A 129 -6.62 16.32 -3.67
C ASP A 129 -7.14 15.01 -4.27
N ILE A 130 -6.24 14.07 -4.55
CA ILE A 130 -6.58 12.74 -5.07
C ILE A 130 -6.75 11.70 -3.97
N SER A 131 -6.45 12.00 -2.71
CA SER A 131 -6.52 11.04 -1.61
C SER A 131 -7.60 11.40 -0.58
N ALA A 132 -8.07 10.40 0.16
CA ALA A 132 -9.00 10.60 1.27
C ALA A 132 -8.66 9.66 2.43
N TYR A 133 -8.20 10.22 3.55
CA TYR A 133 -7.76 9.46 4.73
C TYR A 133 -8.71 9.67 5.90
N TYR A 134 -9.06 8.57 6.58
CA TYR A 134 -9.97 8.57 7.71
C TYR A 134 -9.35 7.86 8.92
N ALA A 135 -9.30 8.57 10.05
CA ALA A 135 -8.95 8.02 11.35
C ALA A 135 -10.06 7.08 11.81
N ILE A 136 -9.68 5.88 12.24
CA ILE A 136 -10.57 4.90 12.86
C ILE A 136 -10.47 5.11 14.37
N ILE A 137 -11.51 5.69 14.96
CA ILE A 137 -11.54 6.06 16.37
C ILE A 137 -12.52 5.16 17.10
N LYS A 138 -12.11 4.60 18.23
CA LYS A 138 -12.99 3.80 19.09
C LYS A 138 -14.02 4.69 19.77
N LYS A 139 -15.31 4.38 19.61
CA LYS A 139 -16.39 5.30 20.02
C LYS A 139 -16.43 5.61 21.51
N ASN A 140 -16.16 4.60 22.35
CA ASN A 140 -16.28 4.72 23.81
C ASN A 140 -15.06 5.37 24.48
N THR A 141 -13.84 5.03 24.05
CA THR A 141 -12.60 5.54 24.66
C THR A 141 -12.00 6.73 23.89
N LYS A 142 -12.47 6.98 22.67
CA LYS A 142 -11.89 7.95 21.73
C LYS A 142 -10.45 7.67 21.32
N GLU A 143 -9.97 6.45 21.54
CA GLU A 143 -8.64 6.02 21.12
C GLU A 143 -8.55 5.89 19.59
N PHE A 144 -7.43 6.35 19.03
CA PHE A 144 -7.05 6.06 17.65
C PHE A 144 -6.67 4.58 17.51
N LEU A 145 -7.31 3.88 16.57
CA LEU A 145 -7.09 2.46 16.31
C LEU A 145 -6.15 2.22 15.11
N GLY A 146 -6.15 3.17 14.18
CA GLY A 146 -5.57 3.05 12.85
C GLY A 146 -6.29 3.96 11.86
N TYR A 147 -6.09 3.69 10.58
CA TYR A 147 -6.72 4.46 9.51
C TYR A 147 -7.21 3.56 8.38
N CYS A 148 -8.20 4.05 7.64
CA CYS A 148 -8.53 3.55 6.31
C CYS A 148 -8.51 4.72 5.33
N ALA A 149 -8.18 4.45 4.08
CA ALA A 149 -8.02 5.49 3.08
C ALA A 149 -8.41 5.04 1.67
N ILE A 150 -8.74 6.03 0.84
CA ILE A 150 -8.71 5.92 -0.62
C ILE A 150 -7.46 6.66 -1.11
N LYS A 151 -6.61 5.92 -1.83
CA LYS A 151 -5.29 6.40 -2.26
C LYS A 151 -5.36 7.30 -3.50
N ASP A 152 -6.22 6.94 -4.45
CA ASP A 152 -6.47 7.72 -5.66
C ASP A 152 -7.96 7.73 -6.02
N LEU A 153 -8.58 8.90 -5.87
CA LEU A 153 -9.96 9.21 -6.18
C LEU A 153 -10.19 9.44 -7.68
N THR A 154 -9.13 9.59 -8.47
CA THR A 154 -9.19 9.81 -9.92
C THR A 154 -9.13 8.52 -10.73
N ALA A 155 -8.79 7.41 -10.07
CA ALA A 155 -8.73 6.09 -10.65
C ALA A 155 -10.13 5.49 -10.88
N LEU A 156 -10.25 4.68 -11.94
CA LEU A 156 -11.48 3.94 -12.24
C LEU A 156 -11.90 3.04 -11.06
N TYR A 157 -10.94 2.36 -10.45
CA TYR A 157 -11.13 1.57 -9.23
C TYR A 157 -10.36 2.22 -8.08
N TRP A 158 -11.10 2.73 -7.10
CA TRP A 158 -10.49 3.39 -5.96
C TRP A 158 -9.73 2.38 -5.11
N GLU A 159 -8.42 2.59 -4.96
CA GLU A 159 -7.59 1.72 -4.14
C GLU A 159 -7.77 2.02 -2.66
N VAL A 160 -8.11 0.97 -1.92
CA VAL A 160 -8.36 1.02 -0.49
C VAL A 160 -7.12 0.60 0.29
N ALA A 161 -6.76 1.43 1.27
CA ALA A 161 -5.75 1.11 2.27
C ALA A 161 -6.39 0.98 3.66
N ILE A 162 -5.85 0.10 4.49
CA ILE A 162 -6.18 0.01 5.90
C ILE A 162 -4.97 -0.47 6.71
N GLU A 163 -4.68 0.24 7.79
CA GLU A 163 -3.68 -0.18 8.76
C GLU A 163 -4.21 0.07 10.18
N LEU A 164 -3.92 -0.87 11.07
CA LEU A 164 -4.30 -0.82 12.48
C LEU A 164 -3.07 -1.10 13.33
N PHE A 165 -2.97 -0.44 14.49
CA PHE A 165 -2.04 -0.86 15.54
C PHE A 165 -2.27 -2.34 15.87
N GLU A 166 -1.19 -3.06 16.13
CA GLU A 166 -1.19 -4.50 16.37
C GLU A 166 -2.17 -4.90 17.47
N LYS A 167 -2.20 -4.15 18.58
CA LYS A 167 -3.10 -4.39 19.72
C LYS A 167 -4.60 -4.38 19.36
N TYR A 168 -4.98 -3.82 18.21
CA TYR A 168 -6.38 -3.75 17.76
C TYR A 168 -6.71 -4.67 16.58
N ARG A 169 -5.73 -5.40 16.04
CA ARG A 169 -5.96 -6.39 14.97
C ARG A 169 -6.75 -7.59 15.52
N TYR A 170 -7.45 -8.32 14.64
CA TYR A 170 -8.28 -9.49 14.98
C TYR A 170 -9.50 -9.23 15.90
N HIS A 171 -9.83 -7.96 16.18
CA HIS A 171 -11.02 -7.58 16.95
C HIS A 171 -12.21 -7.15 16.08
N GLY A 172 -12.12 -7.35 14.76
CA GLY A 172 -13.18 -6.99 13.81
C GLY A 172 -13.19 -5.54 13.33
N TYR A 173 -12.35 -4.66 13.89
CA TYR A 173 -12.31 -3.23 13.51
C TYR A 173 -12.00 -2.99 12.03
N GLY A 174 -11.18 -3.83 11.39
CA GLY A 174 -10.87 -3.66 9.97
C GLY A 174 -12.09 -3.82 9.05
N TYR A 175 -12.91 -4.85 9.32
CA TYR A 175 -14.15 -5.07 8.58
C TYR A 175 -15.16 -3.95 8.86
N GLU A 176 -15.28 -3.56 10.13
CA GLU A 176 -16.18 -2.50 10.57
C GLU A 176 -15.85 -1.17 9.88
N ALA A 177 -14.58 -0.78 9.86
CA ALA A 177 -14.11 0.45 9.25
C ALA A 177 -14.33 0.47 7.74
N LEU A 178 -13.91 -0.57 7.02
CA LEU A 178 -14.07 -0.59 5.57
C LEU A 178 -15.53 -0.67 5.14
N SER A 179 -16.37 -1.48 5.80
CA SER A 179 -17.79 -1.55 5.48
C SER A 179 -18.46 -0.18 5.67
N LEU A 180 -18.20 0.46 6.82
CA LEU A 180 -18.77 1.78 7.13
C LEU A 180 -18.28 2.87 6.17
N MET A 181 -17.01 2.80 5.75
CA MET A 181 -16.46 3.70 4.74
C MET A 181 -17.16 3.48 3.38
N PHE A 182 -17.30 2.24 2.94
CA PHE A 182 -17.94 1.92 1.65
C PHE A 182 -19.41 2.33 1.61
N ASP A 183 -20.17 2.03 2.66
CA ASP A 183 -21.58 2.47 2.78
C ASP A 183 -21.67 4.00 2.63
N LYS A 184 -20.80 4.73 3.33
CA LYS A 184 -20.85 6.18 3.29
C LYS A 184 -20.37 6.77 1.96
N LEU A 185 -19.30 6.23 1.38
CA LEU A 185 -18.80 6.66 0.08
C LEU A 185 -19.82 6.38 -1.01
N TYR A 186 -20.50 5.22 -0.96
CA TYR A 186 -21.57 4.90 -1.88
C TYR A 186 -22.71 5.93 -1.82
N VAL A 187 -23.18 6.29 -0.62
CA VAL A 187 -24.22 7.32 -0.46
C VAL A 187 -23.77 8.70 -0.98
N LEU A 188 -22.51 9.07 -0.76
CA LEU A 188 -22.00 10.39 -1.14
C LEU A 188 -21.66 10.51 -2.64
N THR A 189 -21.25 9.41 -3.27
CA THR A 189 -20.57 9.45 -4.57
C THR A 189 -21.14 8.47 -5.60
N GLY A 190 -21.93 7.49 -5.17
CA GLY A 190 -22.37 6.37 -5.99
C GLY A 190 -21.27 5.35 -6.32
N LYS A 191 -20.05 5.49 -5.80
CA LYS A 191 -18.95 4.55 -6.07
C LYS A 191 -19.26 3.18 -5.47
N LYS A 192 -19.17 2.15 -6.32
CA LYS A 192 -19.46 0.74 -5.97
C LYS A 192 -18.26 -0.17 -6.09
N VAL A 193 -17.25 0.20 -6.89
CA VAL A 193 -16.14 -0.71 -7.20
C VAL A 193 -14.85 -0.13 -6.66
N PHE A 194 -14.16 -0.94 -5.86
CA PHE A 194 -12.89 -0.64 -5.25
C PHE A 194 -11.87 -1.73 -5.59
N ARG A 195 -10.59 -1.40 -5.43
CA ARG A 195 -9.50 -2.38 -5.47
C ARG A 195 -8.72 -2.39 -4.16
N SER A 196 -8.07 -3.49 -3.85
CA SER A 196 -7.07 -3.56 -2.78
C SER A 196 -5.87 -4.38 -3.24
N ARG A 197 -4.67 -3.88 -2.94
CA ARG A 197 -3.40 -4.57 -3.20
C ARG A 197 -2.86 -5.12 -1.90
N VAL A 198 -2.58 -6.42 -1.85
CA VAL A 198 -2.24 -7.13 -0.60
C VAL A 198 -1.04 -8.05 -0.82
N ASP A 199 -0.03 -7.98 0.04
CA ASP A 199 1.09 -8.93 0.02
C ASP A 199 0.61 -10.38 0.14
N SER A 200 1.26 -11.29 -0.59
CA SER A 200 0.94 -12.73 -0.61
C SER A 200 1.16 -13.42 0.74
N ASP A 201 1.98 -12.85 1.63
CA ASP A 201 2.19 -13.33 3.00
C ASP A 201 1.38 -12.56 4.07
N ASN A 202 0.55 -11.58 3.66
CA ASN A 202 -0.33 -10.84 4.56
C ASN A 202 -1.71 -11.52 4.71
N TYR A 203 -1.70 -12.70 5.32
CA TYR A 203 -2.90 -13.50 5.56
C TYR A 203 -4.05 -12.75 6.28
N PRO A 204 -3.80 -11.87 7.27
CA PRO A 204 -4.86 -11.11 7.91
C PRO A 204 -5.61 -10.19 6.94
N SER A 205 -4.88 -9.49 6.06
CA SER A 205 -5.50 -8.63 5.04
C SER A 205 -6.23 -9.45 3.98
N GLN A 206 -5.68 -10.59 3.55
CA GLN A 206 -6.38 -11.50 2.64
C GLN A 206 -7.71 -12.00 3.23
N ALA A 207 -7.70 -12.40 4.51
CA ALA A 207 -8.92 -12.81 5.21
C ALA A 207 -9.94 -11.67 5.34
N LEU A 208 -9.48 -10.44 5.57
CA LEU A 208 -10.33 -9.26 5.59
C LEU A 208 -10.98 -9.01 4.21
N MET A 209 -10.20 -9.07 3.13
CA MET A 209 -10.72 -8.90 1.76
C MET A 209 -11.79 -9.95 1.44
N LYS A 210 -11.52 -11.22 1.73
CA LYS A 210 -12.52 -12.30 1.58
C LYS A 210 -13.79 -12.03 2.38
N LYS A 211 -13.66 -11.55 3.62
CA LYS A 211 -14.81 -11.21 4.48
C LYS A 211 -15.63 -10.04 3.94
N LEU A 212 -15.00 -9.11 3.23
CA LEU A 212 -15.68 -8.00 2.52
C LEU A 212 -16.34 -8.44 1.21
N GLY A 213 -16.21 -9.71 0.82
CA GLY A 213 -16.75 -10.24 -0.45
C GLY A 213 -15.87 -9.92 -1.66
N ALA A 214 -14.60 -9.58 -1.43
CA ALA A 214 -13.68 -9.27 -2.53
C ALA A 214 -13.36 -10.52 -3.36
N MET A 215 -13.20 -10.32 -4.66
CA MET A 215 -12.83 -11.35 -5.62
C MET A 215 -11.36 -11.19 -6.03
N PRO A 216 -10.63 -12.30 -6.26
CA PRO A 216 -9.32 -12.25 -6.90
C PRO A 216 -9.39 -11.56 -8.27
N ASN A 217 -8.40 -10.70 -8.57
CA ASN A 217 -8.34 -9.90 -9.79
C ASN A 217 -6.91 -9.84 -10.38
N GLY A 218 -6.11 -10.89 -10.16
CA GLY A 218 -4.74 -10.98 -10.66
C GLY A 218 -3.71 -10.39 -9.70
N VAL A 219 -2.58 -9.94 -10.25
CA VAL A 219 -1.44 -9.42 -9.49
C VAL A 219 -0.92 -8.12 -10.09
N SER A 220 -0.27 -7.30 -9.29
CA SER A 220 0.45 -6.14 -9.79
C SER A 220 1.81 -5.96 -9.12
N GLU A 221 2.64 -5.18 -9.82
CA GLU A 221 3.94 -4.77 -9.35
C GLU A 221 3.78 -3.54 -8.44
N ILE A 222 4.61 -3.44 -7.39
CA ILE A 222 4.67 -2.29 -6.49
C ILE A 222 6.11 -1.89 -6.24
N LEU A 223 6.94 -2.83 -5.79
CA LEU A 223 8.28 -2.51 -5.29
C LEU A 223 9.38 -2.93 -6.25
N LEU A 224 9.14 -3.93 -7.09
CA LEU A 224 10.12 -4.44 -8.04
C LEU A 224 9.47 -4.38 -9.42
N HIS A 225 10.26 -3.97 -10.41
CA HIS A 225 9.84 -3.84 -11.81
C HIS A 225 10.92 -4.35 -12.76
N GLY A 226 10.53 -4.69 -13.98
CA GLY A 226 11.46 -5.03 -15.07
C GLY A 226 12.49 -6.10 -14.72
N GLU A 227 13.75 -5.88 -15.10
CA GLU A 227 14.84 -6.85 -14.92
C GLU A 227 15.08 -7.20 -13.45
N THR A 228 14.94 -6.25 -12.53
CA THR A 228 15.10 -6.48 -11.08
C THR A 228 14.05 -7.46 -10.56
N LEU A 229 12.80 -7.33 -11.03
CA LEU A 229 11.74 -8.28 -10.71
C LEU A 229 12.00 -9.66 -11.32
N GLU A 230 12.42 -9.72 -12.59
CA GLU A 230 12.73 -10.99 -13.26
C GLU A 230 13.85 -11.76 -12.53
N LYS A 231 14.90 -11.05 -12.12
CA LYS A 231 15.99 -11.59 -11.30
C LYS A 231 15.47 -12.10 -9.96
N PHE A 232 14.68 -11.29 -9.26
CA PHE A 232 14.09 -11.69 -7.98
C PHE A 232 13.28 -12.99 -8.09
N VAL A 233 12.42 -13.11 -9.09
CA VAL A 233 11.61 -14.32 -9.30
C VAL A 233 12.52 -15.54 -9.51
N LYS A 234 13.52 -15.42 -10.39
CA LYS A 234 14.46 -16.51 -10.71
C LYS A 234 15.24 -16.99 -9.50
N ASP A 235 15.72 -16.06 -8.68
CA ASP A 235 16.58 -16.36 -7.53
C ASP A 235 15.77 -16.92 -6.34
N ASN A 236 14.45 -16.75 -6.36
CA ASN A 236 13.56 -17.10 -5.24
C ASN A 236 12.50 -18.17 -5.56
N LEU A 237 12.66 -18.94 -6.64
CA LEU A 237 11.73 -20.04 -6.98
C LEU A 237 11.58 -21.08 -5.86
N ASN A 238 12.60 -21.23 -5.01
CA ASN A 238 12.58 -22.09 -3.83
C ASN A 238 11.61 -21.61 -2.73
N LEU A 239 11.09 -20.38 -2.80
CA LEU A 239 10.08 -19.86 -1.88
C LEU A 239 8.66 -20.30 -2.22
N ILE A 240 8.44 -20.96 -3.35
CA ILE A 240 7.12 -21.44 -3.78
C ILE A 240 6.75 -22.68 -2.96
N ASP A 241 5.96 -22.45 -1.91
CA ASP A 241 5.36 -23.49 -1.06
C ASP A 241 3.92 -23.82 -1.50
N ASP A 242 3.30 -24.79 -0.82
CA ASP A 242 1.95 -25.24 -1.15
C ASP A 242 0.88 -24.15 -0.91
N ASN A 243 1.11 -23.25 0.05
CA ASN A 243 0.19 -22.14 0.28
C ASN A 243 0.23 -21.16 -0.90
N LEU A 244 1.43 -20.86 -1.41
CA LEU A 244 1.60 -19.98 -2.56
C LEU A 244 0.98 -20.61 -3.82
N ARG A 245 1.09 -21.93 -4.01
CA ARG A 245 0.42 -22.65 -5.11
C ARG A 245 -1.10 -22.57 -5.03
N VAL A 246 -1.67 -22.76 -3.84
CA VAL A 246 -3.13 -22.64 -3.61
C VAL A 246 -3.59 -21.21 -3.91
N LEU A 247 -2.83 -20.22 -3.44
CA LEU A 247 -3.12 -18.81 -3.67
C LEU A 247 -3.02 -18.45 -5.16
N ALA A 248 -2.01 -18.94 -5.86
CA ALA A 248 -1.85 -18.71 -7.30
C ALA A 248 -3.03 -19.28 -8.10
N HIS A 249 -3.50 -20.49 -7.73
CA HIS A 249 -4.70 -21.09 -8.30
C HIS A 249 -5.96 -20.24 -8.01
N GLU A 250 -6.14 -19.74 -6.78
CA GLU A 250 -7.25 -18.83 -6.44
C GLU A 250 -7.24 -17.56 -7.31
N PHE A 251 -6.06 -17.05 -7.65
CA PHE A 251 -5.88 -15.85 -8.47
C PHE A 251 -5.79 -16.12 -9.97
N CYS A 252 -5.89 -17.38 -10.40
CA CYS A 252 -5.74 -17.80 -11.80
C CYS A 252 -4.42 -17.34 -12.43
N VAL A 253 -3.32 -17.44 -11.68
CA VAL A 253 -1.95 -17.11 -12.13
C VAL A 253 -0.99 -18.26 -11.84
N GLU A 254 0.17 -18.26 -12.50
CA GLU A 254 1.25 -19.19 -12.17
C GLU A 254 1.89 -18.82 -10.81
N PRO A 255 2.36 -19.79 -10.01
CA PRO A 255 2.95 -19.51 -8.68
C PRO A 255 4.12 -18.52 -8.69
N GLU A 256 4.93 -18.53 -9.74
CA GLU A 256 6.06 -17.61 -9.95
C GLU A 256 5.60 -16.16 -10.03
N MET A 257 4.37 -15.91 -10.51
CA MET A 257 3.81 -14.56 -10.60
C MET A 257 3.56 -13.93 -9.23
N LEU A 258 3.46 -14.73 -8.16
CA LEU A 258 3.29 -14.24 -6.80
C LEU A 258 4.61 -13.79 -6.14
N LEU A 259 5.76 -14.11 -6.75
CA LEU A 259 7.06 -13.65 -6.28
C LEU A 259 7.30 -12.23 -6.78
N GLY A 260 7.63 -11.31 -5.85
CA GLY A 260 7.93 -9.92 -6.21
C GLY A 260 6.71 -9.05 -6.52
N ARG A 261 5.49 -9.60 -6.39
CA ARG A 261 4.22 -8.93 -6.72
C ARG A 261 3.22 -9.02 -5.57
N VAL A 262 2.19 -8.19 -5.64
CA VAL A 262 1.07 -8.19 -4.71
C VAL A 262 -0.19 -8.73 -5.35
N LEU A 263 -1.07 -9.27 -4.52
CA LEU A 263 -2.40 -9.74 -4.91
C LEU A 263 -3.33 -8.56 -5.16
N GLU A 264 -4.09 -8.60 -6.25
CA GLU A 264 -5.17 -7.65 -6.50
C GLU A 264 -6.54 -8.23 -6.16
N TYR A 265 -7.25 -7.55 -5.26
CA TYR A 265 -8.64 -7.83 -4.96
C TYR A 265 -9.54 -6.78 -5.58
N ARG A 266 -10.63 -7.22 -6.21
CA ARG A 266 -11.74 -6.37 -6.65
C ARG A 266 -12.88 -6.48 -5.65
N ILE A 267 -13.37 -5.34 -5.17
CA ILE A 267 -14.47 -5.27 -4.20
C ILE A 267 -15.64 -4.60 -4.92
N GLU A 268 -16.72 -5.33 -5.09
CA GLU A 268 -18.00 -4.77 -5.51
C GLU A 268 -18.88 -4.57 -4.27
N TRP A 269 -19.17 -3.31 -3.96
CA TRP A 269 -20.04 -2.91 -2.87
C TRP A 269 -21.42 -2.54 -3.39
N SER A 270 -22.44 -3.21 -2.88
CA SER A 270 -23.84 -2.91 -3.11
C SER A 270 -24.51 -2.64 -1.77
N ASP A 271 -25.54 -1.78 -1.77
CA ASP A 271 -26.41 -1.62 -0.62
C ASP A 271 -26.82 -2.99 -0.08
N LYS A 272 -26.52 -3.24 1.20
CA LYS A 272 -27.04 -4.39 1.95
C LYS A 272 -28.37 -4.04 2.59
#